data_AF-A0A9E9NPT3-F1
#
_entry.id   AF-A0A9E9NPT3-F1
#
_cell.length_a   1.000
_cell.length_b   1.000
_cell.length_c   1.000
_cell.angle_alpha   90.00
_cell.angle_beta   90.00
_cell.angle_gamma   90.00
#
_symmetry.space_group_name_H-M   'P 1'
#
loop_
_entity.id
_entity.type
_entity.pdbx_description
1 polymer ?
#
loop_
_entity_poly.entity_id
_entity_poly.type
_entity_poly.pdbx_seq_one_letter_code
_entity_poly.pdbx_strand_id
1 'polypeptide(L)'
;MKKLLLLSVILLAACNKQDEPSVEPSKATIIPYVKKHHAKSDPPAQLDFLQLVQVVISSFPNAQASYNSNATELRLLSKHIPSDSKFKTYENWYSIKITRNIDSENWSNFLVEIRDNQSYEQSKTDAFNACKDVWRNIDHRVPTVINELASRINKYGKNSSSATAQHIIRYGYLFNLDASHFNDGYPVSCSISYNNK
;
A
#
# COMPACT_ATOMS: atom_id res chain seq x y z
N MET A 1 31.80 -57.37 60.11
CA MET A 1 30.40 -57.82 59.93
C MET A 1 29.47 -56.62 60.00
N LYS A 2 28.54 -56.51 59.03
CA LYS A 2 27.38 -55.58 58.95
C LYS A 2 27.72 -54.08 58.76
N LYS A 3 27.07 -53.30 57.91
CA LYS A 3 26.11 -53.48 56.80
C LYS A 3 26.10 -52.13 56.05
N LEU A 4 25.85 -52.16 54.74
CA LEU A 4 25.65 -51.00 53.86
C LEU A 4 24.57 -50.02 54.35
N LEU A 5 24.72 -48.75 53.94
CA LEU A 5 23.71 -47.88 53.28
C LEU A 5 24.45 -46.61 52.81
N LEU A 6 24.97 -46.55 51.58
CA LEU A 6 24.30 -45.99 50.37
C LEU A 6 23.47 -44.73 50.67
N LEU A 7 24.02 -43.56 50.32
CA LEU A 7 23.32 -42.57 49.50
C LEU A 7 24.30 -41.48 49.02
N SER A 8 24.61 -41.59 47.74
CA SER A 8 25.26 -40.59 46.89
C SER A 8 24.44 -39.31 46.83
N VAL A 9 25.05 -38.16 47.11
CA VAL A 9 24.59 -36.86 46.63
C VAL A 9 25.72 -36.28 45.78
N ILE A 10 25.53 -36.36 44.47
CA ILE A 10 26.36 -35.71 43.47
C ILE A 10 26.06 -34.21 43.57
N LEU A 11 27.02 -33.42 44.02
CA LEU A 11 27.00 -31.96 43.90
C LEU A 11 27.17 -31.60 42.42
N LEU A 12 26.06 -31.36 41.72
CA LEU A 12 26.07 -30.66 40.44
C LEU A 12 26.11 -29.16 40.73
N ALA A 13 27.21 -28.54 40.31
CA ALA A 13 27.36 -27.09 40.25
C ALA A 13 26.19 -26.50 39.44
N ALA A 14 25.35 -25.71 40.10
CA ALA A 14 24.34 -24.89 39.44
C ALA A 14 25.03 -23.69 38.81
N CYS A 15 25.39 -23.80 37.52
CA CYS A 15 25.53 -22.63 36.66
C CYS A 15 24.12 -22.06 36.44
N ASN A 16 23.80 -20.95 37.12
CA ASN A 16 22.65 -20.13 36.79
C ASN A 16 22.81 -19.60 35.35
N LYS A 17 22.20 -20.30 34.39
CA LYS A 17 21.71 -19.63 33.18
C LYS A 17 20.38 -19.00 33.57
N GLN A 18 20.44 -17.70 33.80
CA GLN A 18 19.26 -16.86 33.88
C GLN A 18 18.67 -16.87 32.47
N ASP A 19 17.59 -17.64 32.27
CA ASP A 19 16.82 -17.60 31.04
C ASP A 19 16.38 -16.14 30.83
N GLU A 20 16.90 -15.51 29.78
CA GLU A 20 16.35 -14.24 29.32
C GLU A 20 14.85 -14.45 29.07
N PRO A 21 13.97 -13.60 29.61
CA PRO A 21 12.56 -13.72 29.32
C PRO A 21 12.37 -13.59 27.82
N SER A 22 11.94 -14.68 27.19
CA SER A 22 11.44 -14.68 25.82
C SER A 22 10.27 -13.71 25.79
N VAL A 23 10.54 -12.49 25.33
CA VAL A 23 9.49 -11.56 24.94
C VAL A 23 8.88 -12.18 23.70
N GLU A 24 7.78 -12.92 23.88
CA GLU A 24 6.88 -13.21 22.77
C GLU A 24 6.61 -11.87 22.07
N PRO A 25 6.87 -11.75 20.76
CA PRO A 25 6.50 -10.55 20.04
C PRO A 25 4.99 -10.39 20.23
N SER A 26 4.58 -9.36 20.95
CA SER A 26 3.17 -9.03 21.07
C SER A 26 2.64 -8.94 19.64
N LYS A 27 1.76 -9.87 19.26
CA LYS A 27 1.06 -9.77 17.99
C LYS A 27 0.24 -8.49 18.11
N ALA A 28 0.77 -7.38 17.62
CA ALA A 28 0.06 -6.12 17.56
C ALA A 28 -1.24 -6.39 16.81
N THR A 29 -2.37 -6.34 17.51
CA THR A 29 -3.67 -6.56 16.92
C THR A 29 -3.96 -5.35 16.03
N ILE A 30 -3.83 -5.52 14.73
CA ILE A 30 -4.22 -4.50 13.75
C ILE A 30 -5.73 -4.32 13.87
N ILE A 31 -6.17 -3.13 14.25
CA ILE A 31 -7.60 -2.78 14.31
C ILE A 31 -8.06 -2.48 12.88
N PRO A 32 -8.94 -3.31 12.28
CA PRO A 32 -9.35 -3.11 10.90
C PRO A 32 -10.07 -1.78 10.71
N TYR A 33 -9.87 -1.17 9.54
CA TYR A 33 -10.63 0.02 9.18
C TYR A 33 -12.13 -0.32 9.05
N VAL A 34 -12.96 0.44 9.76
CA VAL A 34 -14.42 0.37 9.62
C VAL A 34 -14.86 1.50 8.70
N LYS A 35 -15.33 1.13 7.50
CA LYS A 35 -15.86 2.08 6.52
C LYS A 35 -16.98 2.91 7.10
N LYS A 36 -16.86 4.24 6.97
CA LYS A 36 -17.88 5.19 7.38
C LYS A 36 -18.54 5.83 6.17
N HIS A 37 -19.76 6.31 6.35
CA HIS A 37 -20.37 7.22 5.39
C HIS A 37 -19.80 8.63 5.60
N HIS A 38 -19.36 9.28 4.53
CA HIS A 38 -18.77 10.62 4.55
C HIS A 38 -19.59 11.60 3.71
N ALA A 39 -20.24 12.57 4.33
CA ALA A 39 -20.91 13.66 3.64
C ALA A 39 -19.89 14.56 2.90
N LYS A 40 -20.36 15.44 2.00
CA LYS A 40 -19.46 16.34 1.24
C LYS A 40 -18.62 17.27 2.11
N SER A 41 -19.14 17.67 3.27
CA SER A 41 -18.47 18.54 4.25
C SER A 41 -17.52 17.81 5.19
N ASP A 42 -17.59 16.47 5.25
CA ASP A 42 -16.83 15.70 6.22
C ASP A 42 -15.33 15.74 5.89
N PRO A 43 -14.46 15.66 6.91
CA PRO A 43 -13.02 15.49 6.71
C PRO A 43 -12.72 14.22 5.89
N PRO A 44 -11.49 14.09 5.37
CA PRO A 44 -11.06 12.85 4.75
C PRO A 44 -11.10 11.71 5.77
N ALA A 45 -11.35 10.49 5.29
CA ALA A 45 -11.24 9.28 6.09
C ALA A 45 -9.83 9.22 6.72
N GLN A 46 -9.79 9.00 8.03
CA GLN A 46 -8.55 8.88 8.79
C GLN A 46 -8.20 7.40 8.92
N LEU A 47 -7.04 7.03 8.40
CA LEU A 47 -6.50 5.68 8.45
C LEU A 47 -5.01 5.77 8.77
N ASP A 48 -4.54 4.89 9.64
CA ASP A 48 -3.11 4.65 9.77
C ASP A 48 -2.58 3.84 8.57
N PHE A 49 -1.26 3.69 8.48
CA PHE A 49 -0.61 2.94 7.41
C PHE A 49 -1.08 1.48 7.34
N LEU A 50 -1.18 0.77 8.47
CA LEU A 50 -1.53 -0.65 8.50
C LEU A 50 -2.99 -0.88 8.11
N GLN A 51 -3.88 0.02 8.49
CA GLN A 51 -5.28 0.03 8.07
C GLN A 51 -5.42 0.19 6.55
N LEU A 52 -4.70 1.14 5.96
CA LEU A 52 -4.71 1.33 4.51
C LEU A 52 -4.12 0.11 3.78
N VAL A 53 -3.02 -0.44 4.30
CA VAL A 53 -2.41 -1.70 3.83
C VAL A 53 -3.43 -2.84 3.82
N GLN A 54 -4.19 -3.01 4.90
CA GLN A 54 -5.18 -4.09 5.01
C GLN A 54 -6.29 -3.95 3.97
N VAL A 55 -6.78 -2.72 3.74
CA VAL A 55 -7.77 -2.46 2.69
C VAL A 55 -7.20 -2.79 1.31
N VAL A 56 -5.96 -2.38 1.02
CA VAL A 56 -5.31 -2.64 -0.28
C VAL A 56 -5.11 -4.13 -0.53
N ILE A 57 -4.58 -4.89 0.44
CA ILE A 57 -4.40 -6.34 0.30
C ILE A 57 -5.76 -7.04 0.10
N SER A 58 -6.79 -6.61 0.82
CA SER A 58 -8.14 -7.17 0.70
C SER A 58 -8.78 -6.89 -0.66
N SER A 59 -8.48 -5.73 -1.26
CA SER A 59 -8.94 -5.40 -2.62
C SER A 59 -8.22 -6.20 -3.72
N PHE A 60 -7.04 -6.77 -3.45
CA PHE A 60 -6.24 -7.52 -4.43
C PHE A 60 -5.68 -8.83 -3.86
N PRO A 61 -6.54 -9.83 -3.54
CA PRO A 61 -6.12 -11.08 -2.88
C PRO A 61 -5.18 -11.96 -3.73
N ASN A 62 -5.12 -11.70 -5.03
CA ASN A 62 -4.26 -12.43 -5.96
C ASN A 62 -2.91 -11.74 -6.22
N ALA A 63 -2.68 -10.56 -5.65
CA ALA A 63 -1.36 -9.93 -5.64
C ALA A 63 -0.48 -10.53 -4.55
N GLN A 64 0.83 -10.36 -4.68
CA GLN A 64 1.79 -10.59 -3.61
C GLN A 64 2.17 -9.25 -2.97
N ALA A 65 2.19 -9.23 -1.64
CA ALA A 65 2.60 -8.08 -0.85
C ALA A 65 4.05 -8.23 -0.40
N SER A 66 4.82 -7.16 -0.50
CA SER A 66 6.20 -7.09 -0.03
C SER A 66 6.48 -5.74 0.61
N TYR A 67 7.30 -5.73 1.67
CA TYR A 67 7.75 -4.50 2.32
C TYR A 67 9.22 -4.24 2.00
N ASN A 68 9.62 -2.98 2.02
CA ASN A 68 11.03 -2.64 2.09
C ASN A 68 11.62 -2.96 3.47
N SER A 69 12.95 -2.90 3.61
CA SER A 69 13.68 -3.29 4.84
C SER A 69 13.20 -2.56 6.09
N ASN A 70 12.73 -1.32 5.96
CA ASN A 70 12.31 -0.47 7.08
C ASN A 70 10.79 -0.47 7.28
N ALA A 71 10.04 -1.29 6.53
CA ALA A 71 8.58 -1.33 6.54
C ALA A 71 7.92 0.06 6.41
N THR A 72 8.50 0.92 5.56
CA THR A 72 7.98 2.25 5.21
C THR A 72 7.29 2.26 3.85
N GLU A 73 7.46 1.22 3.05
CA GLU A 73 6.75 1.00 1.80
C GLU A 73 6.14 -0.40 1.81
N LEU A 74 4.84 -0.49 1.55
CA LEU A 74 4.22 -1.69 1.03
C LEU A 74 4.17 -1.59 -0.49
N ARG A 75 4.55 -2.66 -1.19
CA ARG A 75 4.33 -2.84 -2.62
C ARG A 75 3.54 -4.11 -2.88
N LEU A 76 2.50 -4.00 -3.69
CA LEU A 76 1.78 -5.11 -4.29
C LEU A 76 2.19 -5.26 -5.74
N LEU A 77 2.58 -6.48 -6.11
CA LEU A 77 2.85 -6.89 -7.49
C LEU A 77 2.02 -8.13 -7.83
N SER A 78 1.94 -8.46 -9.11
CA SER A 78 1.40 -9.76 -9.52
C SER A 78 2.24 -10.91 -8.98
N LYS A 79 1.62 -12.02 -8.56
CA LYS A 79 2.30 -13.21 -7.98
C LYS A 79 3.40 -13.82 -8.86
N HIS A 80 3.39 -13.57 -10.16
CA HIS A 80 4.38 -14.10 -11.11
C HIS A 80 5.59 -13.15 -11.29
N ILE A 81 5.55 -11.95 -10.72
CA ILE A 81 6.64 -10.98 -10.78
C ILE A 81 7.44 -11.10 -9.46
N PRO A 82 8.78 -11.23 -9.45
CA PRO A 82 9.56 -11.23 -8.21
C PRO A 82 9.31 -9.98 -7.36
N SER A 83 9.24 -10.11 -6.04
CA SER A 83 8.86 -9.01 -5.12
C SER A 83 9.81 -7.81 -5.13
N ASP A 84 11.08 -8.04 -5.43
CA ASP A 84 12.13 -7.04 -5.55
C ASP A 84 12.23 -6.41 -6.95
N SER A 85 11.36 -6.82 -7.88
CA SER A 85 11.33 -6.29 -9.24
C SER A 85 11.12 -4.78 -9.25
N LYS A 86 11.81 -4.13 -10.18
CA LYS A 86 11.68 -2.71 -10.48
C LYS A 86 11.03 -2.56 -11.85
N PHE A 87 10.25 -1.50 -11.99
CA PHE A 87 9.69 -1.10 -13.27
C PHE A 87 10.80 -0.87 -14.30
N LYS A 88 10.56 -1.29 -15.54
CA LYS A 88 11.39 -1.01 -16.71
C LYS A 88 10.52 -0.39 -17.79
N THR A 89 11.03 0.65 -18.44
CA THR A 89 10.29 1.35 -19.49
C THR A 89 9.89 0.40 -20.61
N TYR A 90 8.73 0.65 -21.21
CA TYR A 90 8.13 -0.14 -22.29
C TYR A 90 7.70 -1.57 -21.94
N GLU A 91 7.93 -2.06 -20.72
CA GLU A 91 7.45 -3.36 -20.24
C GLU A 91 6.06 -3.29 -19.60
N ASN A 92 5.34 -4.42 -19.58
CA ASN A 92 4.11 -4.52 -18.81
C ASN A 92 4.39 -4.37 -17.33
N TRP A 93 3.55 -3.60 -16.65
CA TRP A 93 3.73 -3.32 -15.24
C TRP A 93 2.39 -3.17 -14.53
N TYR A 94 2.32 -3.71 -13.33
CA TYR A 94 1.19 -3.52 -12.43
C TYR A 94 1.75 -3.43 -11.02
N SER A 95 1.67 -2.26 -10.40
CA SER A 95 2.03 -2.11 -8.99
C SER A 95 1.10 -1.19 -8.24
N ILE A 96 0.87 -1.53 -6.98
CA ILE A 96 0.22 -0.65 -6.01
C ILE A 96 1.18 -0.44 -4.85
N LYS A 97 1.40 0.80 -4.45
CA LYS A 97 2.34 1.19 -3.40
C LYS A 97 1.62 2.03 -2.34
N ILE A 98 1.97 1.78 -1.09
CA ILE A 98 1.65 2.67 0.03
C ILE A 98 2.95 3.01 0.71
N THR A 99 3.21 4.29 0.93
CA THR A 99 4.40 4.75 1.65
C THR A 99 4.02 5.43 2.95
N ARG A 100 4.94 5.46 3.92
CA ARG A 100 4.92 6.27 5.13
C ARG A 100 6.31 6.80 5.44
N ASN A 101 6.40 7.80 6.30
CA ASN A 101 7.68 8.21 6.88
C ASN A 101 8.10 7.20 7.96
N ILE A 102 9.41 7.04 8.19
CA ILE A 102 9.95 6.02 9.11
C ILE A 102 9.39 6.17 10.54
N ASP A 103 9.26 7.40 11.01
CA ASP A 103 8.79 7.74 12.35
C ASP A 103 7.28 8.10 12.39
N SER A 104 6.51 7.73 11.37
CA SER A 104 5.07 8.03 11.32
C SER A 104 4.23 6.76 11.24
N GLU A 105 3.16 6.72 12.01
CA GLU A 105 2.10 5.70 11.87
C GLU A 105 1.19 6.00 10.68
N ASN A 106 1.17 7.25 10.20
CA ASN A 106 0.34 7.68 9.09
C ASN A 106 1.02 7.36 7.75
N TRP A 107 0.21 6.94 6.80
CA TRP A 107 0.64 6.84 5.41
C TRP A 107 0.85 8.25 4.82
N SER A 108 1.78 8.35 3.88
CA SER A 108 2.12 9.58 3.17
C SER A 108 1.58 9.61 1.73
N ASN A 109 1.59 8.47 1.05
CA ASN A 109 1.11 8.37 -0.33
C ASN A 109 0.54 6.98 -0.63
N PHE A 110 -0.52 6.96 -1.42
CA PHE A 110 -1.05 5.78 -2.11
C PHE A 110 -0.82 5.98 -3.61
N LEU A 111 -0.27 4.99 -4.29
CA LEU A 111 0.07 5.05 -5.72
C LEU A 111 -0.29 3.75 -6.44
N VAL A 112 -1.02 3.86 -7.53
CA VAL A 112 -1.22 2.80 -8.52
C VAL A 112 -0.40 3.17 -9.76
N GLU A 113 0.33 2.21 -10.32
CA GLU A 113 1.07 2.35 -11.57
C GLU A 113 0.77 1.13 -12.45
N ILE A 114 0.16 1.36 -13.62
CA ILE A 114 -0.19 0.30 -14.56
C ILE A 114 0.27 0.66 -15.97
N ARG A 115 0.93 -0.30 -16.60
CA ARG A 115 1.31 -0.28 -18.00
C ARG A 115 0.90 -1.59 -18.66
N ASP A 116 -0.01 -1.47 -19.61
CA ASP A 116 -0.20 -2.39 -20.70
C ASP A 116 0.58 -1.82 -21.90
N ASN A 117 1.64 -2.51 -22.32
CA ASN A 117 2.51 -2.06 -23.39
C ASN A 117 1.85 -2.09 -24.78
N GLN A 118 0.69 -2.72 -24.90
CA GLN A 118 -0.11 -2.78 -26.13
C GLN A 118 -1.16 -1.68 -26.18
N SER A 119 -1.57 -1.11 -25.03
CA SER A 119 -2.70 -0.18 -24.99
C SER A 119 -2.61 0.90 -23.92
N TYR A 120 -2.52 2.16 -24.37
CA TYR A 120 -2.66 3.37 -23.56
C TYR A 120 -4.02 3.44 -22.83
N GLU A 121 -5.10 3.15 -23.57
CA GLU A 121 -6.46 3.24 -23.03
C GLU A 121 -6.74 2.13 -22.01
N GLN A 122 -6.15 0.95 -22.21
CA GLN A 122 -6.20 -0.13 -21.21
C GLN A 122 -5.43 0.27 -19.95
N SER A 123 -4.20 0.76 -20.10
CA SER A 123 -3.39 1.25 -18.98
C SER A 123 -4.11 2.31 -18.14
N LYS A 124 -4.77 3.28 -18.79
CA LYS A 124 -5.60 4.28 -18.12
C LYS A 124 -6.79 3.68 -17.39
N THR A 125 -7.58 2.88 -18.10
CA THR A 125 -8.77 2.24 -17.55
C THR A 125 -8.42 1.44 -16.30
N ASP A 126 -7.38 0.62 -16.38
CA ASP A 126 -6.96 -0.26 -15.30
C ASP A 126 -6.37 0.52 -14.13
N ALA A 127 -5.49 1.52 -14.39
CA ALA A 127 -4.91 2.34 -13.34
C ALA A 127 -5.99 3.05 -12.51
N PHE A 128 -6.97 3.64 -13.19
CA PHE A 128 -8.03 4.40 -12.52
C PHE A 128 -9.04 3.47 -11.86
N ASN A 129 -9.34 2.31 -12.43
CA ASN A 129 -10.22 1.31 -11.80
C ASN A 129 -9.59 0.70 -10.55
N ALA A 130 -8.33 0.30 -10.60
CA ALA A 130 -7.62 -0.22 -9.43
C ALA A 130 -7.59 0.80 -8.28
N CYS A 131 -7.39 2.08 -8.60
CA CYS A 131 -7.48 3.18 -7.63
C CYS A 131 -8.89 3.27 -7.02
N LYS A 132 -9.95 3.23 -7.85
CA LYS A 132 -11.35 3.23 -7.37
C LYS A 132 -11.69 2.01 -6.53
N ASP A 133 -11.17 0.83 -6.86
CA ASP A 133 -11.49 -0.43 -6.18
C ASP A 133 -10.95 -0.49 -4.75
N VAL A 134 -9.83 0.19 -4.47
CA VAL A 134 -9.36 0.45 -3.11
C VAL A 134 -10.26 1.48 -2.45
N TRP A 135 -10.37 2.66 -3.06
CA TRP A 135 -10.91 3.82 -2.37
C TRP A 135 -12.43 3.78 -2.18
N ARG A 136 -13.18 3.00 -2.97
CA ARG A 136 -14.60 2.73 -2.71
C ARG A 136 -14.84 2.05 -1.35
N ASN A 137 -13.83 1.36 -0.82
CA ASN A 137 -13.88 0.70 0.49
C ASN A 137 -13.41 1.62 1.64
N ILE A 138 -12.90 2.81 1.30
CA ILE A 138 -12.37 3.79 2.25
C ILE A 138 -13.32 4.98 2.34
N ASP A 139 -13.47 5.69 1.22
CA ASP A 139 -14.26 6.92 1.12
C ASP A 139 -15.04 6.92 -0.18
N HIS A 140 -16.36 6.78 -0.09
CA HIS A 140 -17.24 6.63 -1.25
C HIS A 140 -17.27 7.87 -2.17
N ARG A 141 -16.76 9.01 -1.71
CA ARG A 141 -16.67 10.24 -2.52
C ARG A 141 -15.51 10.16 -3.54
N VAL A 142 -14.46 9.40 -3.23
CA VAL A 142 -13.21 9.35 -4.02
C VAL A 142 -13.43 8.83 -5.45
N PRO A 143 -14.17 7.73 -5.70
CA PRO A 143 -14.36 7.24 -7.06
C PRO A 143 -14.97 8.27 -8.02
N THR A 144 -15.86 9.13 -7.53
CA THR A 144 -16.45 10.22 -8.31
C THR A 144 -15.41 11.26 -8.72
N VAL A 145 -14.47 11.60 -7.83
CA VAL A 145 -13.37 12.52 -8.16
C VAL A 145 -12.43 11.92 -9.20
N ILE A 146 -12.10 10.63 -9.09
CA ILE A 146 -11.28 9.92 -10.08
C ILE A 146 -11.98 9.94 -11.46
N ASN A 147 -13.27 9.65 -11.52
CA ASN A 147 -14.02 9.70 -12.79
C ASN A 147 -14.05 11.11 -13.41
N GLU A 148 -14.17 12.17 -12.59
CA GLU A 148 -14.09 13.55 -13.05
C GLU A 148 -12.72 13.85 -13.68
N LEU A 149 -11.63 13.52 -12.99
CA LEU A 149 -10.27 13.73 -13.51
C LEU A 149 -10.00 12.90 -14.78
N ALA A 150 -10.44 11.64 -14.81
CA ALA A 150 -10.32 10.79 -16.00
C ALA A 150 -11.08 11.37 -17.20
N SER A 151 -12.28 11.92 -16.98
CA SER A 151 -13.03 12.61 -18.04
C SER A 151 -12.29 13.84 -18.56
N ARG A 152 -11.58 14.58 -17.70
CA ARG A 152 -10.75 15.72 -18.12
C ARG A 152 -9.57 15.24 -18.97
N ILE A 153 -8.87 14.17 -18.56
CA ILE A 153 -7.81 13.54 -19.37
C ILE A 153 -8.34 13.14 -20.75
N ASN A 154 -9.52 12.52 -20.82
CA ASN A 154 -10.10 12.11 -22.11
C ASN A 154 -10.50 13.29 -22.99
N LYS A 155 -10.97 14.38 -22.39
CA LYS A 155 -11.42 15.58 -23.11
C LYS A 155 -10.25 16.42 -23.60
N TYR A 156 -9.24 16.62 -22.77
CA TYR A 156 -8.15 17.56 -23.03
C TYR A 156 -6.87 16.87 -23.52
N GLY A 157 -6.65 15.61 -23.14
CA GLY A 157 -5.44 14.84 -23.46
C GLY A 157 -5.23 14.53 -24.94
N LYS A 158 -6.23 14.79 -25.80
CA LYS A 158 -6.07 14.74 -27.26
C LYS A 158 -5.22 15.90 -27.82
N ASN A 159 -5.03 16.98 -27.04
CA ASN A 159 -4.49 18.24 -27.54
C ASN A 159 -3.10 18.61 -26.98
N SER A 160 -2.58 17.92 -25.94
CA SER A 160 -1.19 18.05 -25.46
C SER A 160 -0.81 16.99 -24.42
N SER A 161 0.49 16.73 -24.24
CA SER A 161 1.04 15.86 -23.17
C SER A 161 0.84 16.43 -21.76
N SER A 162 0.67 17.75 -21.60
CA SER A 162 0.33 18.37 -20.30
C SER A 162 -1.13 18.16 -19.90
N ALA A 163 -2.00 17.86 -20.86
CA ALA A 163 -3.44 17.66 -20.62
C ALA A 163 -3.79 16.23 -20.20
N THR A 164 -2.83 15.31 -20.22
CA THR A 164 -2.97 13.91 -19.79
C THR A 164 -2.52 13.68 -18.34
N ALA A 165 -2.05 14.73 -17.65
CA ALA A 165 -1.92 14.78 -16.20
C ALA A 165 -2.97 15.73 -15.61
N GLN A 166 -3.67 15.32 -14.54
CA GLN A 166 -4.71 16.09 -13.88
C GLN A 166 -4.61 15.92 -12.38
N HIS A 167 -4.65 17.03 -11.65
CA HIS A 167 -4.68 17.02 -10.19
C HIS A 167 -5.82 17.89 -9.64
N ILE A 168 -6.29 17.54 -8.44
CA ILE A 168 -7.25 18.36 -7.69
C ILE A 168 -7.09 18.11 -6.19
N ILE A 169 -7.31 19.15 -5.40
CA ILE A 169 -7.48 19.02 -3.94
C ILE A 169 -8.98 19.02 -3.66
N ARG A 170 -9.49 17.96 -3.00
CA ARG A 170 -10.90 17.87 -2.62
C ARG A 170 -11.09 16.94 -1.42
N TYR A 171 -12.02 17.26 -0.54
CA TYR A 171 -12.33 16.46 0.66
C TYR A 171 -11.12 16.19 1.56
N GLY A 172 -10.13 17.09 1.57
CA GLY A 172 -8.88 16.93 2.32
C GLY A 172 -7.87 15.95 1.71
N TYR A 173 -8.08 15.49 0.49
CA TYR A 173 -7.09 14.73 -0.28
C TYR A 173 -6.52 15.56 -1.43
N LEU A 174 -5.29 15.24 -1.82
CA LEU A 174 -4.71 15.58 -3.12
C LEU A 174 -4.81 14.34 -4.01
N PHE A 175 -5.49 14.50 -5.15
CA PHE A 175 -5.58 13.49 -6.20
C PHE A 175 -4.68 13.89 -7.36
N ASN A 176 -3.93 12.94 -7.92
CA ASN A 176 -3.16 13.13 -9.14
C ASN A 176 -3.34 11.90 -10.05
N LEU A 177 -3.87 12.11 -11.26
CA LEU A 177 -3.90 11.13 -12.33
C LEU A 177 -2.90 11.56 -13.39
N ASP A 178 -1.96 10.70 -13.74
CA ASP A 178 -0.92 11.04 -14.72
C ASP A 178 -0.77 9.93 -15.75
N ALA A 179 -1.06 10.28 -17.01
CA ALA A 179 -0.90 9.43 -18.17
C ALA A 179 0.05 10.06 -19.22
N SER A 180 0.78 11.12 -18.84
CA SER A 180 1.54 11.96 -19.77
C SER A 180 2.77 11.30 -20.39
N HIS A 181 3.39 10.38 -19.66
CA HIS A 181 4.63 9.71 -20.07
C HIS A 181 4.44 8.31 -20.65
N PHE A 182 3.21 7.93 -21.02
CA PHE A 182 2.96 6.60 -21.56
C PHE A 182 3.73 6.31 -22.85
N ASN A 183 3.82 7.30 -23.75
CA ASN A 183 4.58 7.18 -25.00
C ASN A 183 6.09 7.16 -24.77
N ASP A 184 6.55 7.68 -23.63
CA ASP A 184 7.94 7.61 -23.17
C ASP A 184 8.24 6.28 -22.46
N GLY A 185 7.30 5.34 -22.50
CA GLY A 185 7.46 4.00 -21.95
C GLY A 185 7.06 3.85 -20.50
N TYR A 186 6.53 4.89 -19.82
CA TYR A 186 6.16 4.86 -18.40
C TYR A 186 4.72 4.36 -18.15
N PRO A 187 4.36 3.95 -16.92
CA PRO A 187 2.99 3.57 -16.59
C PRO A 187 2.07 4.78 -16.51
N VAL A 188 0.76 4.51 -16.64
CA VAL A 188 -0.28 5.44 -16.19
C VAL A 188 -0.43 5.28 -14.68
N SER A 189 -0.62 6.39 -13.98
CA SER A 189 -0.67 6.40 -12.52
C SER A 189 -1.89 7.09 -11.93
N CYS A 190 -2.29 6.60 -10.75
CA CYS A 190 -3.25 7.24 -9.85
C CYS A 190 -2.61 7.38 -8.47
N SER A 191 -2.43 8.61 -8.00
CA SER A 191 -1.86 8.94 -6.70
C SER A 191 -2.87 9.66 -5.84
N ILE A 192 -2.97 9.27 -4.58
CA ILE A 192 -3.81 9.92 -3.58
C ILE A 192 -2.98 10.11 -2.32
N SER A 193 -3.01 11.32 -1.75
CA SER A 193 -2.42 11.65 -0.46
C SER A 193 -3.37 12.52 0.35
N TYR A 194 -3.14 12.65 1.66
CA TYR A 194 -3.74 13.75 2.40
C TYR A 194 -3.22 15.09 1.85
N ASN A 195 -4.10 16.09 1.82
CA ASN A 195 -3.69 17.46 1.55
C ASN A 195 -3.17 18.10 2.84
N ASN A 196 -1.85 18.27 2.92
CA ASN A 196 -1.16 18.86 4.07
C ASN A 196 -1.02 20.40 3.97
N LYS A 197 -1.82 21.04 3.11
CA LYS A 197 -1.84 22.50 2.90
C LYS A 197 -3.06 23.13 3.54
#